data_AF-A5GV49-F1
#
_entry.id   AF-A5GV49-F1
#
_cell.length_a   1.000
_cell.length_b   1.000
_cell.length_c   1.000
_cell.angle_alpha   90.00
_cell.angle_beta   90.00
_cell.angle_gamma   90.00
#
_symmetry.space_group_name_H-M   'P 1'
#
loop_
_entity.id
_entity.type
_entity.pdbx_description
1 polymer ?
#
loop_
_entity_poly.entity_id
_entity_poly.type
_entity_poly.pdbx_seq_one_letter_code
_entity_poly.pdbx_strand_id
1 'polypeptide(L)'
;MTGCVGLRAAAMQQGDRVRVKESVVVFTHPEHRGQAFDMQGQEGDVATVLNDWKGRTISPTLPVIVAFGRYKAHFRAEELEAIS
;
A
#
# COMPACT_ATOMS: atom_id res chain seq x y z
N MET A 1 -10.07 5.84 36.29
CA MET A 1 -9.91 6.83 35.21
C MET A 1 -9.72 6.07 33.91
N THR A 2 -10.67 6.29 33.01
CA THR A 2 -10.82 5.67 31.70
C THR A 2 -9.62 5.99 30.80
N GLY A 3 -9.12 4.97 30.11
CA GLY A 3 -8.22 5.11 28.98
C GLY A 3 -8.55 4.03 27.96
N CYS A 4 -9.62 4.26 27.19
CA CYS A 4 -9.95 3.44 26.03
C CYS A 4 -8.73 3.40 25.09
N VAL A 5 -8.16 2.22 24.89
CA VAL A 5 -7.29 1.95 23.74
C VAL A 5 -8.20 2.02 22.52
N GLY A 6 -8.28 3.20 21.93
CA GLY A 6 -8.91 3.37 20.63
C GLY A 6 -8.08 2.60 19.62
N LEU A 7 -8.54 1.41 19.25
CA LEU A 7 -8.11 0.72 18.04
C LEU A 7 -8.45 1.63 16.86
N ARG A 8 -7.54 2.56 16.53
CA ARG A 8 -7.56 3.19 15.22
C ARG A 8 -7.33 2.05 14.24
N ALA A 9 -8.33 1.76 13.40
CA ALA A 9 -8.00 1.29 12.06
C ALA A 9 -7.09 2.38 11.48
N ALA A 10 -5.78 2.18 11.57
CA ALA A 10 -4.81 3.19 11.21
C ALA A 10 -4.98 3.44 9.71
N ALA A 11 -5.35 4.66 9.34
CA ALA A 11 -5.15 5.09 7.97
C ALA A 11 -3.65 4.94 7.69
N MET A 12 -3.31 4.13 6.69
CA MET A 12 -1.91 3.87 6.32
C MET A 12 -1.18 5.19 6.08
N GLN A 13 0.07 5.24 6.50
CA GLN A 13 0.94 6.41 6.35
C GLN A 13 2.30 5.98 5.81
N GLN A 14 3.07 6.96 5.34
CA GLN A 14 4.43 6.71 4.88
C GLN A 14 5.30 6.09 5.99
N GLY A 15 6.02 5.03 5.65
CA GLY A 15 6.89 4.29 6.56
C GLY A 15 6.24 3.10 7.25
N ASP A 16 4.92 2.92 7.15
CA ASP A 16 4.26 1.73 7.67
C ASP A 16 4.68 0.48 6.89
N ARG A 17 4.93 -0.63 7.60
CA ARG A 17 5.16 -1.93 6.98
C ARG A 17 3.83 -2.65 6.75
N VAL A 18 3.62 -3.11 5.52
CA VAL A 18 2.36 -3.71 5.08
C VAL A 18 2.60 -5.03 4.34
N ARG A 19 1.59 -5.89 4.36
CA ARG A 19 1.48 -7.08 3.51
C ARG A 19 0.30 -6.94 2.56
N VAL A 20 0.48 -7.41 1.33
CA VAL A 20 -0.62 -7.55 0.37
C VAL A 20 -1.46 -8.76 0.76
N LYS A 21 -2.73 -8.56 1.14
CA LYS A 21 -3.61 -9.65 1.61
C LYS A 21 -4.60 -10.13 0.55
N GLU A 22 -4.87 -9.33 -0.49
CA GLU A 22 -5.72 -9.71 -1.62
C GLU A 22 -4.88 -10.05 -2.87
N SER A 23 -5.47 -10.80 -3.82
CA SER A 23 -4.82 -11.11 -5.11
C SER A 23 -4.72 -9.85 -5.95
N VAL A 24 -3.49 -9.38 -6.21
CA VAL A 24 -3.21 -8.18 -7.02
C VAL A 24 -2.22 -8.56 -8.11
N VAL A 25 -2.74 -8.74 -9.33
CA VAL A 25 -1.94 -9.16 -10.48
C VAL A 25 -1.36 -7.96 -11.20
N VAL A 26 -0.03 -7.91 -11.30
CA VAL A 26 0.73 -6.86 -12.00
C VAL A 26 1.51 -7.44 -13.18
N PHE A 27 1.84 -6.58 -14.14
CA PHE A 27 2.67 -6.92 -15.31
C PHE A 27 4.01 -6.16 -15.36
N THR A 28 4.24 -5.31 -14.34
CA THR A 28 5.39 -4.39 -14.27
C THR A 28 6.48 -4.89 -13.31
N HIS A 29 6.29 -6.05 -12.68
CA HIS A 29 7.27 -6.60 -11.75
C HIS A 29 8.61 -6.84 -12.47
N PRO A 30 9.76 -6.39 -11.92
CA PRO A 30 11.03 -6.38 -12.64
C PRO A 30 11.53 -7.79 -13.03
N GLU A 31 11.20 -8.81 -12.24
CA GLU A 31 11.56 -10.21 -12.49
C GLU A 31 10.54 -10.95 -13.38
N HIS A 32 9.35 -10.36 -13.60
CA HIS A 32 8.24 -10.96 -14.35
C HIS A 32 7.69 -9.99 -15.40
N ARG A 33 8.57 -9.26 -16.10
CA ARG A 33 8.17 -8.20 -17.04
C ARG A 33 7.26 -8.75 -18.14
N GLY A 34 6.11 -8.10 -18.33
CA GLY A 34 5.12 -8.47 -19.35
C GLY A 34 4.37 -9.77 -19.05
N GLN A 35 4.59 -10.38 -17.89
CA GLN A 35 3.93 -11.60 -17.45
C GLN A 35 3.06 -11.27 -16.23
N ALA A 36 1.94 -11.98 -16.08
CA ALA A 36 1.08 -11.84 -14.92
C ALA A 36 1.83 -12.34 -13.67
N PHE A 37 1.92 -11.48 -12.65
CA PHE A 37 2.52 -11.82 -11.37
C PHE A 37 1.59 -11.37 -10.25
N ASP A 38 1.19 -12.29 -9.37
CA ASP A 38 0.36 -11.98 -8.21
C ASP A 38 1.23 -11.53 -7.03
N MET A 39 0.88 -10.38 -6.46
CA MET A 39 1.58 -9.76 -5.33
C MET A 39 1.11 -10.27 -3.97
N GLN A 40 0.07 -11.10 -3.89
CA GLN A 40 -0.48 -11.58 -2.62
C GLN A 40 0.61 -12.22 -1.74
N GLY A 41 0.62 -11.86 -0.46
CA GLY A 41 1.59 -12.33 0.53
C GLY A 41 2.90 -11.55 0.55
N GLN A 42 3.17 -10.69 -0.44
CA GLN A 42 4.38 -9.87 -0.47
C GLN A 42 4.31 -8.76 0.59
N GLU A 43 5.47 -8.46 1.18
CA GLU A 43 5.63 -7.41 2.19
C GLU A 43 6.46 -6.25 1.67
N GLY A 44 6.10 -5.04 2.06
CA GLY A 44 6.84 -3.84 1.71
C GLY A 44 6.51 -2.67 2.63
N ASP A 45 7.12 -1.53 2.33
CA ASP A 45 6.95 -0.30 3.11
C ASP A 45 6.10 0.71 2.33
N VAL A 46 5.13 1.34 2.99
CA VAL A 46 4.34 2.42 2.38
C VAL A 46 5.27 3.58 2.05
N ALA A 47 5.46 3.84 0.76
CA ALA A 47 6.30 4.91 0.26
C ALA A 47 5.58 6.26 0.32
N THR A 48 4.29 6.30 0.01
CA THR A 48 3.44 7.50 0.11
C THR A 48 1.96 7.12 -0.04
N VAL A 49 1.07 7.99 0.43
CA VAL A 49 -0.38 7.90 0.22
C VAL A 49 -0.84 9.16 -0.48
N LEU A 50 -1.36 9.00 -1.70
CA LEU A 50 -1.72 10.10 -2.59
C LEU A 50 -3.10 10.68 -2.24
N ASN A 51 -3.13 11.91 -1.74
CA ASN A 51 -4.37 12.69 -1.51
C ASN A 51 -4.30 14.12 -2.08
N ASP A 52 -3.08 14.65 -2.26
CA ASP A 52 -2.83 16.00 -2.77
C ASP A 52 -1.69 15.98 -3.79
N TRP A 53 -1.82 16.84 -4.80
CA TRP A 53 -0.73 17.18 -5.72
C TRP A 53 -0.59 18.70 -5.84
N LYS A 54 0.50 19.24 -5.28
CA LYS A 54 0.84 20.67 -5.34
C LYS A 54 -0.29 21.58 -4.82
N GLY A 55 -0.91 21.20 -3.71
CA GLY A 55 -2.00 21.94 -3.07
C GLY A 55 -3.36 21.76 -3.75
N ARG A 56 -3.49 20.74 -4.62
CA ARG A 56 -4.77 20.35 -5.23
C ARG A 56 -5.12 18.95 -4.78
N THR A 57 -6.29 18.79 -4.17
CA THR A 57 -6.87 17.48 -3.86
C THR A 57 -7.02 16.67 -5.14
N ILE A 58 -6.53 15.43 -5.09
CA ILE A 58 -6.64 14.45 -6.16
C ILE A 58 -7.41 13.23 -5.66
N SER A 59 -7.99 12.46 -6.58
CA SER A 59 -8.80 11.28 -6.28
C SER A 59 -8.29 10.03 -7.01
N PRO A 60 -7.04 9.58 -6.76
CA PRO A 60 -6.53 8.35 -7.36
C PRO A 60 -7.30 7.15 -6.81
N THR A 61 -7.59 6.19 -7.69
CA THR A 61 -8.31 4.96 -7.32
C THR A 61 -7.43 3.96 -6.56
N LEU A 62 -6.11 4.06 -6.70
CA LEU A 62 -5.09 3.26 -6.00
C LEU A 62 -4.10 4.22 -5.29
N PRO A 63 -4.50 4.82 -4.15
CA PRO A 63 -3.74 5.92 -3.53
C PRO A 63 -2.47 5.47 -2.80
N VAL A 64 -2.37 4.21 -2.37
CA VAL A 64 -1.28 3.75 -1.50
C VAL A 64 -0.15 3.21 -2.37
N ILE A 65 1.01 3.86 -2.34
CA ILE A 65 2.22 3.37 -3.02
C ILE A 65 3.05 2.58 -2.03
N VAL A 66 3.30 1.31 -2.31
CA VAL A 66 4.16 0.43 -1.49
C VAL A 66 5.46 0.13 -2.24
N ALA A 67 6.58 0.15 -1.53
CA ALA A 67 7.90 -0.19 -2.03
C ALA A 67 8.31 -1.61 -1.62
N PHE A 68 8.70 -2.41 -2.61
CA PHE A 68 9.29 -3.74 -2.48
C PHE A 68 10.76 -3.65 -2.95
N GLY A 69 11.57 -2.91 -2.20
CA GLY A 69 12.91 -2.50 -2.63
C GLY A 69 12.86 -1.41 -3.71
N ARG A 70 13.39 -1.67 -4.90
CA ARG A 70 13.37 -0.70 -6.02
C ARG A 70 12.03 -0.69 -6.78
N TYR A 71 11.24 -1.75 -6.65
CA TYR A 71 9.93 -1.85 -7.29
C TYR A 71 8.87 -1.14 -6.44
N LYS A 72 7.94 -0.44 -7.08
CA LYS A 72 6.81 0.22 -6.44
C LYS A 72 5.53 -0.13 -7.19
N ALA A 73 4.47 -0.40 -6.43
CA ALA A 73 3.14 -0.65 -6.96
C ALA A 73 2.10 0.16 -6.19
N HIS A 74 0.95 0.40 -6.83
CA HIS A 74 -0.17 1.16 -6.28
C HIS A 74 -1.26 0.19 -5.83
N PHE A 75 -1.85 0.46 -4.68
CA PHE A 75 -2.86 -0.37 -4.06
C PHE A 75 -4.00 0.49 -3.51
N ARG A 76 -5.13 -0.16 -3.25
CA ARG A 76 -6.14 0.33 -2.32
C ARG A 76 -5.75 0.01 -0.88
N ALA A 77 -6.34 0.71 0.06
CA ALA A 77 -6.09 0.45 1.48
C ALA A 77 -6.64 -0.93 1.90
N GLU A 78 -7.77 -1.33 1.33
CA GLU A 78 -8.41 -2.62 1.63
C GLU A 78 -7.65 -3.84 1.09
N GLU A 79 -6.76 -3.68 0.12
CA GLU A 79 -5.93 -4.77 -0.44
C GLU A 79 -4.73 -5.11 0.48
N LEU A 80 -4.48 -4.28 1.49
CA LEU A 80 -3.31 -4.31 2.35
C LEU A 80 -3.69 -4.56 3.82
N GLU A 81 -2.74 -5.08 4.59
CA GLU A 81 -2.78 -5.16 6.06
C GLU A 81 -1.48 -4.66 6.67
N ALA A 82 -1.56 -3.95 7.79
CA ALA A 82 -0.38 -3.53 8.55
C ALA A 82 0.18 -4.72 9.35
N ILE A 83 1.50 -4.90 9.36
CA ILE A 83 2.16 -6.08 9.98
C ILE A 83 3.09 -5.77 11.16
N SER A 84 3.10 -4.51 11.63
CA SER A 84 3.83 -4.00 12.80
C SER A 84 5.36 -3.98 12.70
#